data_AF-A0A3N0WB23-F1
#
_entry.id   AF-A0A3N0WB23-F1
#
_cell.length_a   1.000
_cell.length_b   1.000
_cell.length_c   1.000
_cell.angle_alpha   90.00
_cell.angle_beta   90.00
_cell.angle_gamma   90.00
#
_symmetry.space_group_name_H-M   'P 1'
#
loop_
_entity.id
_entity.type
_entity.pdbx_description
1 polymer ?
#
loop_
_entity_poly.entity_id
_entity_poly.type
_entity_poly.pdbx_seq_one_letter_code
_entity_poly.pdbx_strand_id
1 'polypeptide(L)'
;MNSHRERLKILVALSDKLWEDYSETLISEEEYLKKIYLVKKEINNGFIATMQDLELFAKDLGYLILTTPTKTLLGGSEKIIINRN
;
A
#
# COMPACT_ATOMS: atom_id res chain seq x y z
N MET A 1 -15.25 -10.57 -2.92
CA MET A 1 -14.48 -10.08 -4.09
C MET A 1 -13.07 -10.64 -3.99
N ASN A 2 -12.41 -10.90 -5.11
CA ASN A 2 -11.33 -11.89 -5.22
C ASN A 2 -10.06 -11.41 -4.48
N SER A 3 -9.86 -11.92 -3.26
CA SER A 3 -9.11 -11.24 -2.19
C SER A 3 -7.64 -11.00 -2.50
N HIS A 4 -7.00 -11.83 -3.33
CA HIS A 4 -5.57 -11.72 -3.63
C HIS A 4 -5.23 -10.56 -4.56
N ARG A 5 -6.03 -10.33 -5.60
CA ARG A 5 -5.77 -9.27 -6.61
C ARG A 5 -5.87 -7.88 -6.00
N GLU A 6 -6.84 -7.66 -5.11
CA GLU A 6 -7.00 -6.40 -4.39
C GLU A 6 -5.82 -6.13 -3.46
N ARG A 7 -5.36 -7.14 -2.71
CA ARG A 7 -4.16 -7.01 -1.86
C ARG A 7 -2.91 -6.68 -2.67
N LEU A 8 -2.73 -7.33 -3.82
CA LEU A 8 -1.61 -7.04 -4.70
C LEU A 8 -1.63 -5.59 -5.22
N LYS A 9 -2.81 -5.07 -5.60
CA LYS A 9 -2.95 -3.66 -6.01
C LYS A 9 -2.54 -2.69 -4.91
N ILE A 10 -2.93 -2.98 -3.66
CA ILE A 10 -2.58 -2.16 -2.51
C ILE A 10 -1.07 -2.20 -2.25
N LEU A 11 -0.43 -3.37 -2.33
CA LEU A 11 1.03 -3.50 -2.21
C LEU A 11 1.77 -2.71 -3.29
N VAL A 12 1.28 -2.74 -4.54
CA VAL A 12 1.83 -1.92 -5.63
C VAL A 12 1.65 -0.43 -5.33
N ALA A 13 0.46 -0.01 -4.90
CA ALA A 13 0.21 1.38 -4.52
C ALA A 13 1.13 1.83 -3.36
N LEU A 14 1.42 0.94 -2.40
CA LEU A 14 2.32 1.21 -1.29
C LEU A 14 3.78 1.37 -1.76
N SER A 15 4.21 0.57 -2.74
CA SER A 15 5.50 0.73 -3.42
C SER A 15 5.60 2.10 -4.10
N ASP A 16 4.56 2.52 -4.82
CA ASP A 16 4.54 3.81 -5.50
C ASP A 16 4.58 4.97 -4.50
N LYS A 17 3.83 4.85 -3.39
CA LYS A 17 3.81 5.88 -2.33
C LYS A 17 5.16 5.98 -1.60
N LEU A 18 5.83 4.87 -1.35
CA LEU A 18 7.19 4.86 -0.79
C LEU A 18 8.19 5.59 -1.69
N TRP A 19 8.08 5.39 -3.01
CA TRP A 19 8.91 6.10 -3.98
C TRP A 19 8.63 7.60 -3.98
N GLU A 20 7.34 8.00 -3.98
CA GLU A 20 6.93 9.40 -3.90
C GLU A 20 7.51 10.06 -2.65
N ASP A 21 7.31 9.47 -1.48
CA ASP A 21 7.80 10.02 -0.21
C ASP A 21 9.34 10.14 -0.18
N TYR A 22 10.05 9.18 -0.77
CA TYR A 22 11.51 9.27 -0.91
C TYR A 22 11.91 10.41 -1.85
N SER A 23 11.25 10.50 -3.02
CA SER A 23 11.53 11.53 -4.03
C SER A 23 11.23 12.94 -3.53
N GLU A 24 10.27 13.08 -2.61
CA GLU A 24 9.90 14.32 -1.94
C GLU A 24 10.73 14.58 -0.67
N THR A 25 11.75 13.77 -0.39
CA THR A 25 12.64 13.87 0.79
C THR A 25 11.93 13.74 2.14
N LEU A 26 10.74 13.13 2.15
CA LEU A 26 9.94 12.89 3.34
C LEU A 26 10.46 11.71 4.18
N ILE A 27 11.17 10.77 3.56
CA ILE A 27 11.88 9.66 4.22
C ILE A 27 13.32 9.61 3.71
N SER A 28 14.23 9.05 4.52
CA SER A 28 15.63 8.86 4.11
C SER A 28 15.78 7.74 3.09
N GLU A 29 16.89 7.71 2.36
CA GLU A 29 17.21 6.60 1.45
C GLU A 29 17.27 5.27 2.20
N GLU A 30 17.89 5.24 3.38
CA GLU A 30 17.96 4.04 4.22
C GLU A 30 16.56 3.52 4.60
N GLU A 31 15.66 4.44 4.97
CA GLU A 31 14.28 4.11 5.32
C GLU A 31 13.51 3.58 4.09
N TYR A 32 13.65 4.25 2.95
CA TYR A 32 13.06 3.81 1.68
C TYR A 32 13.53 2.39 1.31
N LEU A 33 14.85 2.14 1.31
CA LEU A 33 15.43 0.85 0.94
C LEU A 33 14.94 -0.28 1.85
N LYS A 34 14.85 -0.04 3.16
CA LYS A 34 14.31 -1.01 4.11
C LYS A 34 12.84 -1.31 3.84
N LYS A 35 12.01 -0.27 3.70
CA LYS A 35 10.56 -0.43 3.53
C LYS A 35 10.20 -1.04 2.17
N ILE A 36 10.83 -0.59 1.08
CA ILE A 36 10.55 -1.10 -0.26
C ILE A 36 10.97 -2.56 -0.42
N TYR A 37 12.04 -2.98 0.27
CA TYR A 37 12.44 -4.39 0.31
C TYR A 37 11.34 -5.26 0.92
N LEU A 38 10.76 -4.84 2.05
CA LEU A 38 9.66 -5.55 2.69
C LEU A 38 8.43 -5.63 1.76
N VAL A 39 8.03 -4.52 1.15
CA VAL A 39 6.89 -4.50 0.20
C VAL A 39 7.13 -5.45 -0.98
N LYS A 40 8.32 -5.42 -1.60
CA LYS A 40 8.66 -6.34 -2.70
C LYS A 40 8.69 -7.80 -2.26
N LYS A 41 9.15 -8.08 -1.04
CA LYS A 41 9.13 -9.43 -0.47
C LYS A 41 7.70 -9.95 -0.35
N GLU A 42 6.77 -9.11 0.08
CA GLU A 42 5.35 -9.46 0.19
C GLU A 42 4.68 -9.65 -1.19
N ILE A 43 5.02 -8.81 -2.17
CA ILE A 43 4.54 -8.96 -3.56
C ILE A 43 4.99 -10.30 -4.16
N ASN A 44 6.26 -10.66 -4.00
CA ASN A 44 6.84 -11.83 -4.66
C ASN A 44 6.48 -13.15 -3.98
N ASN A 45 6.32 -13.15 -2.66
CA ASN A 45 6.10 -14.38 -1.90
C ASN A 45 4.65 -14.55 -1.43
N GLY A 46 3.81 -13.52 -1.57
CA GLY A 46 2.37 -13.58 -1.30
C GLY A 46 2.01 -13.88 0.16
N PHE A 47 2.85 -13.53 1.15
CA PHE A 47 2.64 -13.96 2.54
C PHE A 47 1.41 -13.31 3.20
N ILE A 48 0.97 -12.14 2.73
CA ILE A 48 -0.21 -11.47 3.27
C ILE A 48 -1.49 -12.19 2.81
N ALA A 49 -2.03 -12.99 3.73
CA ALA A 49 -3.18 -13.85 3.50
C ALA A 49 -4.51 -13.08 3.52
N THR A 50 -4.63 -12.06 4.37
CA THR A 50 -5.87 -11.31 4.58
C THR A 50 -5.69 -9.80 4.38
N MET A 51 -6.81 -9.07 4.25
CA MET A 51 -6.77 -7.60 4.15
C MET A 51 -6.36 -6.95 5.48
N GLN A 52 -6.74 -7.55 6.61
CA GLN A 52 -6.33 -7.07 7.94
C GLN A 52 -4.83 -7.21 8.15
N ASP A 53 -4.22 -8.31 7.70
CA ASP A 53 -2.76 -8.46 7.73
C ASP A 53 -2.07 -7.38 6.87
N LEU A 54 -2.70 -7.00 5.75
CA LEU A 54 -2.18 -5.93 4.88
C LEU A 54 -2.27 -4.55 5.54
N GLU A 55 -3.36 -4.28 6.25
CA GLU A 55 -3.55 -3.04 7.01
C GLU A 55 -2.54 -2.92 8.14
N LEU A 56 -2.28 -4.01 8.88
CA LEU A 56 -1.25 -4.06 9.92
C LEU A 56 0.14 -3.85 9.31
N PHE A 57 0.45 -4.54 8.21
CA PHE A 57 1.71 -4.39 7.49
C PHE A 57 1.95 -2.95 7.02
N ALA A 58 0.94 -2.31 6.39
CA ALA A 58 1.05 -0.93 5.95
C ALA A 58 1.26 0.02 7.14
N LYS A 59 0.55 -0.21 8.25
CA LYS A 59 0.69 0.58 9.48
C LYS A 59 2.08 0.47 10.09
N ASP A 60 2.67 -0.72 10.10
CA ASP A 60 4.04 -0.94 10.57
C ASP A 60 5.08 -0.21 9.70
N LEU A 61 4.77 0.02 8.43
CA LEU A 61 5.57 0.84 7.52
C LEU A 61 5.30 2.35 7.67
N GLY A 62 4.34 2.75 8.51
CA GLY A 62 3.96 4.15 8.74
C GLY A 62 2.88 4.68 7.80
N TYR A 63 2.13 3.79 7.15
CA TYR A 63 1.11 4.14 6.16
C TYR A 63 -0.28 3.66 6.58
N LEU A 64 -1.29 4.46 6.26
CA LEU A 64 -2.69 4.12 6.44
C LEU A 64 -3.34 3.84 5.08
N ILE A 65 -3.98 2.68 4.94
CA ILE A 65 -4.79 2.35 3.77
C ILE A 65 -6.19 2.92 3.99
N LEU A 66 -6.59 3.88 3.16
CA LEU A 66 -7.96 4.41 3.14
C LEU A 66 -8.72 3.80 1.97
N THR A 67 -9.64 2.90 2.27
CA THR A 67 -10.62 2.36 1.32
C THR A 67 -11.87 3.23 1.38
N THR A 68 -11.88 4.36 0.64
CA THR A 68 -13.10 5.15 0.51
C THR A 68 -13.94 4.61 -0.65
N PRO A 69 -15.20 4.16 -0.41
CA PRO A 69 -16.10 3.89 -1.52
C PRO A 69 -16.43 5.22 -2.19
N THR A 70 -15.86 5.47 -3.37
CA THR A 70 -16.24 6.58 -4.23
C THR A 70 -17.66 6.34 -4.73
N LYS A 71 -18.68 6.82 -3.99
CA LYS A 71 -20.05 6.99 -4.49
C LYS A 71 -20.03 8.05 -5.60
N THR A 72 -19.60 7.67 -6.79
CA THR A 72 -19.88 8.40 -8.02
C THR A 72 -20.92 7.57 -8.77
N LEU A 73 -22.07 8.19 -9.05
CA LEU A 73 -23.28 7.61 -9.64
C LEU A 73 -23.11 7.04 -11.06
N LEU A 74 -21.88 6.91 -11.56
CA LEU A 74 -21.54 6.43 -12.90
C LEU A 74 -20.21 5.66 -12.83
N GLY A 75 -20.25 4.38 -12.46
CA GLY A 75 -19.10 3.45 -12.57
C GLY A 75 -17.96 3.72 -11.60
N GLY A 76 -18.13 3.37 -10.32
CA GLY A 76 -17.12 3.57 -9.28
C GLY A 76 -15.85 2.74 -9.50
N SER A 77 -14.73 3.39 -9.78
CA SER A 77 -13.40 2.83 -9.55
C SER A 77 -13.00 3.06 -8.09
N GLU A 78 -12.76 1.99 -7.35
CA GLU A 78 -12.16 2.07 -6.01
C GLU A 78 -10.81 2.78 -6.10
N LYS A 79 -10.70 3.96 -5.49
CA LYS A 79 -9.45 4.70 -5.40
C LYS A 79 -8.81 4.34 -4.07
N ILE A 80 -7.74 3.57 -4.11
CA ILE A 80 -6.91 3.31 -2.93
C ILE A 80 -6.14 4.60 -2.66
N ILE A 81 -6.35 5.19 -1.49
CA ILE A 81 -5.61 6.37 -1.02
C ILE A 81 -4.72 5.89 0.12
N ILE A 82 -3.41 6.09 0.00
CA ILE A 82 -2.43 5.77 1.04
C ILE A 82 -1.97 7.08 1.66
N ASN A 83 -2.17 7.25 2.96
CA ASN A 83 -1.77 8.47 3.68
C ASN A 83 -0.69 8.16 4.72
N ARG A 84 0.21 9.10 4.96
CA ARG A 84 1.21 8.99 6.03
C ARG A 84 0.58 9.44 7.35
N ASN A 85 0.83 8.72 8.44
CA ASN A 85 0.42 9.14 9.79
C ASN A 85 1.23 10.34 10.29
#